data_AF-A0A2V6SEH4-F1
#
_entry.id   AF-A0A2V6SEH4-F1
#
_cell.length_a   1.000
_cell.length_b   1.000
_cell.length_c   1.000
_cell.angle_alpha   90.00
_cell.angle_beta   90.00
_cell.angle_gamma   90.00
#
_symmetry.space_group_name_H-M   'P 1'
#
loop_
_entity.id
_entity.type
_entity.pdbx_description
1 polymer ?
#
loop_
_entity_poly.entity_id
_entity_poly.type
_entity_poly.pdbx_seq_one_letter_code
_entity_poly.pdbx_strand_id
1 'polypeptide(L)'
;MAKPVILGTGAYRYEVVDDWAKLPPGREFNADVAAVGIDTRDRVYAFNRGEHPMVVFDREGNFLRSWGEGVFRRAHGVHVAPDDTLWLTDDGDHTVRHCTLEGKVLLTIGIPAAPTPYMSGEPFHRCTHTALSPEGDLY
;
A
#
# COMPACT_ATOMS: atom_id res chain seq x y z
N MET A 1 -29.23 -2.42 17.16
CA MET A 1 -28.20 -2.22 16.12
C MET A 1 -27.87 -0.73 16.08
N ALA A 2 -26.60 -0.36 15.97
CA ALA A 2 -26.22 1.05 15.81
C ALA A 2 -26.81 1.59 14.49
N LYS A 3 -27.13 2.88 14.43
CA LYS A 3 -27.54 3.51 13.15
C LYS A 3 -26.35 3.53 12.19
N PRO A 4 -26.56 3.25 10.90
CA PRO A 4 -25.48 3.33 9.90
C PRO A 4 -24.95 4.76 9.83
N VAL A 5 -23.62 4.89 9.78
CA VAL A 5 -22.96 6.18 9.56
C VAL A 5 -22.97 6.45 8.06
N ILE A 6 -23.65 7.53 7.66
CA ILE A 6 -23.71 7.97 6.26
C ILE A 6 -22.82 9.19 6.08
N LEU A 7 -21.86 9.08 5.17
CA LEU A 7 -20.98 10.17 4.76
C LEU A 7 -21.43 10.74 3.40
N GLY A 8 -21.09 12.00 3.15
CA GLY A 8 -21.40 12.67 1.87
C GLY A 8 -22.75 13.40 1.85
N THR A 9 -23.11 13.97 0.69
CA THR A 9 -24.30 14.81 0.51
C THR A 9 -24.91 14.63 -0.89
N GLY A 10 -26.14 15.10 -1.09
CA GLY A 10 -26.82 15.03 -2.39
C GLY A 10 -26.95 13.58 -2.88
N ALA A 11 -26.47 13.35 -4.12
CA ALA A 11 -26.45 12.04 -4.77
C ALA A 11 -25.23 11.17 -4.40
N TYR A 12 -24.22 11.72 -3.71
CA TYR A 12 -23.00 11.00 -3.34
C TYR A 12 -23.00 10.74 -1.85
N ARG A 13 -23.70 9.67 -1.45
CA ARG A 13 -23.79 9.21 -0.07
C ARG A 13 -23.22 7.81 0.04
N TYR A 14 -22.42 7.60 1.08
CA TYR A 14 -21.70 6.36 1.32
C TYR A 14 -22.02 5.88 2.73
N GLU A 15 -22.34 4.60 2.87
CA GLU A 15 -22.47 3.96 4.18
C GLU A 15 -21.09 3.46 4.62
N VAL A 16 -20.71 3.78 5.85
CA VAL A 16 -19.49 3.27 6.46
C VAL A 16 -19.71 1.80 6.85
N VAL A 17 -18.78 0.94 6.44
CA VAL A 17 -18.72 -0.47 6.83
C VAL A 17 -17.48 -0.65 7.71
N ASP A 18 -17.66 -0.48 9.02
CA ASP A 18 -16.55 -0.45 9.99
C ASP A 18 -15.84 -1.82 10.14
N ASP A 19 -16.49 -2.92 9.78
CA ASP A 19 -16.01 -4.30 9.89
C ASP A 19 -15.70 -4.94 8.53
N TRP A 20 -15.49 -4.13 7.49
CA TRP A 20 -15.19 -4.64 6.15
C TRP A 20 -13.94 -5.55 6.15
N ALA A 21 -12.83 -5.10 6.75
CA ALA A 21 -11.59 -5.87 6.81
C ALA A 21 -11.66 -6.99 7.85
N LYS A 22 -11.82 -8.24 7.38
CA LYS A 22 -11.90 -9.45 8.22
C LYS A 22 -10.52 -10.07 8.39
N LEU A 23 -9.76 -9.56 9.36
CA LEU A 23 -8.46 -10.13 9.73
C LEU A 23 -8.62 -11.50 10.43
N PRO A 24 -7.64 -12.41 10.29
CA PRO A 24 -7.61 -13.66 11.06
C PRO A 24 -7.63 -13.40 12.58
N PRO A 25 -8.17 -14.33 13.40
CA PRO A 25 -8.18 -14.18 14.85
C PRO A 25 -6.79 -13.88 15.42
N GLY A 26 -6.71 -12.88 16.30
CA GLY A 26 -5.45 -12.44 16.93
C GLY A 26 -4.53 -11.60 16.05
N ARG A 27 -4.94 -11.28 14.80
CA ARG A 27 -4.25 -10.30 13.96
C ARG A 27 -4.96 -8.96 14.01
N GLU A 28 -4.14 -7.92 14.01
CA GLU A 28 -4.55 -6.53 13.88
C GLU A 28 -3.53 -5.80 13.00
N PHE A 29 -3.88 -4.64 12.46
CA PHE A 29 -2.95 -3.88 11.62
C PHE A 29 -1.72 -3.39 12.41
N ASN A 30 -1.85 -3.13 13.70
CA ASN A 30 -0.75 -2.70 14.58
C ASN A 30 0.00 -1.41 14.16
N ALA A 31 -0.53 -0.66 13.19
CA ALA A 31 -0.10 0.69 12.82
C ALA A 31 -1.08 1.28 11.78
N ASP A 32 -0.69 2.43 11.20
CA ASP A 32 -1.39 3.02 10.06
C ASP A 32 -1.28 2.16 8.80
N VAL A 33 -2.41 1.97 8.12
CA VAL A 33 -2.43 1.61 6.69
C VAL A 33 -2.17 2.89 5.89
N ALA A 34 -0.95 3.05 5.41
CA ALA A 34 -0.49 4.30 4.79
C ALA A 34 -0.99 4.48 3.34
N ALA A 35 -1.25 3.37 2.65
CA ALA A 35 -1.81 3.38 1.30
C ALA A 35 -2.62 2.11 1.01
N VAL A 36 -3.52 2.22 0.05
CA VAL A 36 -4.32 1.12 -0.48
C VAL A 36 -4.22 1.08 -2.01
N GLY A 37 -4.16 -0.12 -2.57
CA GLY A 37 -4.21 -0.37 -4.01
C GLY A 37 -5.27 -1.41 -4.36
N ILE A 38 -5.80 -1.37 -5.58
CA ILE A 38 -6.78 -2.34 -6.08
C ILE A 38 -6.26 -2.92 -7.38
N ASP A 39 -6.24 -4.25 -7.49
CA ASP A 39 -5.85 -4.92 -8.74
C ASP A 39 -7.04 -5.19 -9.67
N THR A 40 -6.77 -5.73 -10.86
CA THR A 40 -7.80 -6.00 -11.87
C THR A 40 -8.84 -7.05 -11.44
N ARG A 41 -8.66 -7.72 -10.30
CA ARG A 41 -9.56 -8.73 -9.73
C ARG A 41 -10.32 -8.21 -8.50
N ASP A 42 -10.39 -6.89 -8.31
CA ASP A 42 -10.97 -6.23 -7.14
C ASP A 42 -10.33 -6.67 -5.79
N ARG A 43 -9.09 -7.16 -5.80
CA ARG A 43 -8.37 -7.46 -4.55
C ARG A 43 -7.76 -6.18 -4.01
N VAL A 44 -7.89 -5.97 -2.70
CA VAL A 44 -7.43 -4.78 -2.01
C VAL A 44 -6.10 -5.05 -1.32
N TYR A 45 -5.09 -4.25 -1.65
CA TYR A 45 -3.73 -4.31 -1.10
C TYR A 45 -3.58 -3.18 -0.09
N ALA A 46 -3.68 -3.50 1.20
CA ALA A 46 -3.49 -2.57 2.30
C ALA A 46 -2.02 -2.57 2.72
N PHE A 47 -1.33 -1.45 2.49
CA PHE A 47 0.09 -1.30 2.82
C PHE A 47 0.25 -0.60 4.15
N ASN A 48 0.53 -1.44 5.14
CA ASN A 48 0.50 -1.21 6.56
C ASN A 48 1.91 -1.00 7.13
N ARG A 49 2.05 -0.11 8.10
CA ARG A 49 3.33 0.16 8.78
C ARG A 49 3.59 -0.76 9.97
N GLY A 50 2.65 -1.65 10.29
CA GLY A 50 2.75 -2.57 11.41
C GLY A 50 3.51 -3.84 11.07
N GLU A 51 3.26 -4.89 11.85
CA GLU A 51 3.99 -6.17 11.78
C GLU A 51 3.86 -6.86 10.41
N HIS A 52 2.73 -6.68 9.73
CA HIS A 52 2.45 -7.25 8.40
C HIS A 52 2.38 -6.13 7.36
N PRO A 53 3.45 -5.87 6.59
CA PRO A 53 3.51 -4.70 5.72
C PRO A 53 2.47 -4.70 4.60
N MET A 54 2.30 -5.82 3.88
CA MET A 54 1.22 -5.96 2.91
C MET A 54 0.17 -6.92 3.45
N VAL A 55 -1.09 -6.48 3.47
CA VAL A 55 -2.25 -7.30 3.78
C VAL A 55 -3.21 -7.25 2.60
N VAL A 56 -3.57 -8.41 2.06
CA VAL A 56 -4.40 -8.51 0.86
C VAL A 56 -5.76 -9.10 1.20
N PHE A 57 -6.81 -8.44 0.73
CA PHE A 57 -8.21 -8.85 0.89
C PHE A 57 -8.88 -9.07 -0.46
N ASP A 58 -9.97 -9.82 -0.48
CA ASP A 58 -10.94 -9.75 -1.58
C ASP A 58 -11.85 -8.51 -1.45
N ARG A 59 -12.74 -8.34 -2.42
CA ARG A 59 -13.70 -7.23 -2.48
C ARG A 59 -14.62 -7.16 -1.26
N GLU A 60 -14.96 -8.32 -0.70
CA GLU A 60 -15.82 -8.46 0.47
C GLU A 60 -15.02 -8.35 1.79
N GLY A 61 -13.73 -8.01 1.70
CA GLY A 61 -12.84 -7.78 2.83
C GLY A 61 -12.40 -9.06 3.54
N ASN A 62 -12.57 -10.23 2.93
CA ASN A 62 -12.03 -11.47 3.48
C ASN A 62 -10.51 -11.49 3.28
N PHE A 63 -9.77 -11.78 4.34
CA PHE A 63 -8.31 -11.90 4.28
C PHE A 63 -7.90 -13.01 3.30
N LEU A 64 -7.00 -12.68 2.37
CA LEU A 64 -6.42 -13.63 1.42
C LEU A 64 -5.01 -14.04 1.83
N ARG A 65 -4.14 -13.07 2.14
CA ARG A 65 -2.72 -13.31 2.50
C ARG A 65 -2.06 -12.05 3.06
N SER A 66 -0.90 -12.22 3.68
CA SER A 66 0.03 -11.12 4.01
C SER A 66 1.44 -11.43 3.52
N TRP A 67 2.24 -10.40 3.28
CA TRP A 67 3.65 -10.51 2.91
C TRP A 67 4.41 -9.20 3.14
N GLY A 68 5.73 -9.22 2.92
CA GLY A 68 6.60 -8.04 2.97
C GLY A 68 7.39 -7.88 4.26
N GLU A 69 7.21 -8.80 5.21
CA GLU A 69 8.01 -8.89 6.43
C GLU A 69 9.51 -9.01 6.09
N GLY A 70 10.33 -8.18 6.73
CA GLY A 70 11.78 -8.11 6.46
C GLY A 70 12.17 -7.45 5.13
N VAL A 71 11.19 -7.11 4.27
CA VAL A 71 11.43 -6.39 3.00
C VAL A 71 11.16 -4.90 3.17
N PHE A 72 10.09 -4.54 3.87
CA PHE A 72 9.72 -3.15 4.12
C PHE A 72 9.97 -2.78 5.58
N ARG A 73 10.69 -1.68 5.77
CA ARG A 73 10.96 -1.04 7.05
C ARG A 73 9.83 -0.08 7.43
N ARG A 74 9.31 0.68 6.47
CA ARG A 74 8.22 1.63 6.70
C ARG A 74 7.41 1.88 5.43
N ALA A 75 6.43 1.01 5.22
CA ALA A 75 5.44 1.12 4.16
C ALA A 75 4.84 2.53 4.06
N HIS A 76 4.74 3.08 2.83
CA HIS A 76 4.15 4.38 2.60
C HIS A 76 3.18 4.40 1.43
N GLY A 77 3.64 4.18 0.20
CA GLY A 77 2.83 4.33 -1.01
C GLY A 77 2.62 3.00 -1.73
N VAL A 78 1.44 2.87 -2.34
CA VAL A 78 1.08 1.76 -3.23
C VAL A 78 0.56 2.34 -4.52
N HIS A 79 1.16 1.93 -5.63
CA HIS A 79 0.62 2.14 -6.95
C HIS A 79 0.48 0.78 -7.64
N VAL A 80 -0.75 0.40 -8.01
CA VAL A 80 -1.00 -0.80 -8.80
C VAL A 80 -0.90 -0.44 -10.27
N ALA A 81 0.05 -1.03 -10.96
CA ALA A 81 0.27 -0.78 -12.38
C ALA A 81 -0.73 -1.57 -13.25
N PRO A 82 -0.97 -1.14 -14.51
CA PRO A 82 -1.92 -1.81 -15.41
C PRO A 82 -1.60 -3.27 -15.74
N ASP A 83 -0.36 -3.69 -15.56
CA ASP A 83 0.12 -5.06 -15.78
C ASP A 83 -0.01 -5.96 -14.55
N ASP A 84 -0.81 -5.56 -13.54
CA ASP A 84 -0.97 -6.27 -12.28
C ASP A 84 0.37 -6.42 -11.54
N THR A 85 1.20 -5.37 -11.53
CA THR A 85 2.35 -5.25 -10.65
C THR A 85 2.20 -4.08 -9.67
N LEU A 86 3.07 -4.00 -8.68
CA LEU A 86 3.01 -3.01 -7.61
C LEU A 86 4.28 -2.17 -7.60
N TRP A 87 4.13 -0.86 -7.55
CA TRP A 87 5.20 0.06 -7.16
C TRP A 87 4.95 0.52 -5.73
N LEU A 88 5.90 0.19 -4.86
CA LEU A 88 5.78 0.35 -3.41
C LEU A 88 6.89 1.25 -2.90
N THR A 89 6.53 2.31 -2.18
CA THR A 89 7.51 3.21 -1.56
C THR A 89 7.68 2.89 -0.08
N ASP A 90 8.94 2.88 0.35
CA ASP A 90 9.32 2.77 1.75
C ASP A 90 10.03 4.05 2.17
N ASP A 91 9.36 4.89 2.95
CA ASP A 91 9.89 6.19 3.32
C ASP A 91 11.00 6.10 4.38
N GLY A 92 11.06 4.99 5.12
CA GLY A 92 12.08 4.73 6.14
C GLY A 92 13.31 4.00 5.62
N ASP A 93 13.17 3.26 4.52
CA ASP A 93 14.25 2.61 3.78
C ASP A 93 14.77 3.46 2.62
N HIS A 94 14.01 4.48 2.22
CA HIS A 94 14.30 5.43 1.14
C HIS A 94 14.39 4.77 -0.24
N THR A 95 13.53 3.80 -0.49
CA THR A 95 13.51 3.03 -1.73
C THR A 95 12.12 2.94 -2.32
N VAL A 96 12.10 2.69 -3.63
CA VAL A 96 10.92 2.25 -4.37
C VAL A 96 11.16 0.81 -4.81
N ARG A 97 10.20 -0.07 -4.62
CA ARG A 97 10.26 -1.47 -5.06
C ARG A 97 9.14 -1.77 -6.05
N HIS A 98 9.51 -2.33 -7.18
CA HIS A 98 8.58 -2.96 -8.13
C HIS A 98 8.38 -4.41 -7.71
N CYS A 99 7.15 -4.84 -7.49
CA CYS A 99 6.82 -6.17 -6.98
C CYS A 99 5.71 -6.82 -7.81
N THR A 100 5.69 -8.15 -7.84
CA THR A 100 4.48 -8.89 -8.25
C THR A 100 3.40 -8.77 -7.16
N LEU A 101 2.15 -9.15 -7.48
CA LEU A 101 1.04 -9.19 -6.51
C LEU A 101 1.24 -10.21 -5.37
N GLU A 102 2.19 -11.12 -5.53
CA GLU A 102 2.60 -12.12 -4.56
C GLU A 102 3.83 -11.69 -3.75
N GLY A 103 4.34 -10.47 -3.97
CA GLY A 103 5.42 -9.88 -3.17
C GLY A 103 6.83 -10.20 -3.64
N LYS A 104 7.00 -10.80 -4.83
CA LYS A 104 8.35 -10.97 -5.40
C LYS A 104 8.85 -9.61 -5.88
N VAL A 105 9.98 -9.15 -5.33
CA VAL A 105 10.66 -7.94 -5.78
C VAL A 105 11.30 -8.18 -7.16
N LEU A 106 10.93 -7.36 -8.14
CA LEU A 106 11.43 -7.37 -9.51
C LEU A 106 12.54 -6.33 -9.71
N LEU A 107 12.40 -5.17 -9.06
CA LEU A 107 13.35 -4.06 -9.12
C LEU A 107 13.35 -3.30 -7.78
N THR A 108 14.51 -2.79 -7.40
CA THR A 108 14.65 -1.79 -6.33
C THR A 108 15.28 -0.53 -6.92
N ILE A 109 14.69 0.63 -6.66
CA ILE A 109 15.22 1.95 -7.00
C ILE A 109 15.56 2.68 -5.70
N GLY A 110 16.76 3.27 -5.65
CA GLY A 110 17.37 3.78 -4.42
C GLY A 110 18.30 2.75 -3.77
N ILE A 111 19.02 3.17 -2.72
CA ILE A 111 19.93 2.30 -1.96
C ILE A 111 19.34 2.13 -0.55
N PRO A 112 18.98 0.90 -0.14
CA PRO A 112 18.37 0.63 1.17
C PRO A 112 19.17 1.25 2.33
N ALA A 113 18.45 1.94 3.22
CA ALA A 113 18.99 2.62 4.40
C ALA A 113 20.11 3.64 4.13
N ALA A 114 20.31 4.10 2.89
CA ALA A 114 21.32 5.07 2.50
C ALA A 114 20.67 6.30 1.83
N PRO A 115 19.95 7.15 2.59
CA PRO A 115 19.35 8.34 2.05
C PRO A 115 20.42 9.34 1.59
N THR A 116 20.09 10.10 0.56
CA THR A 116 20.82 11.33 0.24
C THR A 116 20.66 12.36 1.37
N PRO A 117 21.44 13.46 1.43
CA PRO A 117 21.28 14.43 2.50
C PRO A 117 19.90 15.12 2.47
N TYR A 118 19.37 15.45 3.65
CA TYR A 118 18.06 16.08 3.78
C TYR A 118 18.01 17.41 3.02
N MET A 119 16.98 17.60 2.19
CA MET A 119 16.80 18.76 1.31
C MET A 119 17.95 19.03 0.33
N SER A 120 18.72 18.00 -0.07
CA SER A 120 19.82 18.16 -1.04
C SER A 120 19.38 18.39 -2.49
N GLY A 121 18.14 18.02 -2.83
CA GLY A 121 17.66 17.98 -4.22
C GLY A 121 18.01 16.69 -4.96
N GLU A 122 18.85 15.85 -4.38
CA GLU A 122 19.13 14.51 -4.90
C GLU A 122 17.98 13.56 -4.55
N PRO A 123 17.66 12.59 -5.43
CA PRO A 123 16.53 11.69 -5.22
C PRO A 123 16.74 10.74 -4.03
N PHE A 124 15.66 10.06 -3.61
CA PHE A 124 15.69 9.00 -2.58
C PHE A 124 16.10 9.48 -1.18
N HIS A 125 15.43 10.52 -0.70
CA HIS A 125 15.30 10.82 0.72
C HIS A 125 13.81 10.85 1.08
N ARG A 126 13.32 9.77 1.68
CA ARG A 126 11.89 9.62 2.07
C ARG A 126 10.91 9.78 0.90
N CYS A 127 11.08 8.99 -0.16
CA CYS A 127 10.05 8.88 -1.21
C CYS A 127 8.73 8.36 -0.63
N THR A 128 7.60 8.97 -1.01
CA THR A 128 6.29 8.71 -0.38
C THR A 128 5.26 8.08 -1.30
N HIS A 129 5.37 8.25 -2.61
CA HIS A 129 4.44 7.66 -3.57
C HIS A 129 5.07 7.61 -4.97
N THR A 130 4.47 6.82 -5.86
CA THR A 130 4.82 6.80 -7.28
C THR A 130 3.58 6.96 -8.15
N ALA A 131 3.72 7.62 -9.30
CA ALA A 131 2.71 7.60 -10.36
C ALA A 131 3.31 7.07 -11.66
N LEU A 132 2.48 6.41 -12.49
CA LEU A 132 2.89 5.89 -13.77
C LEU A 132 2.13 6.63 -14.89
N SER A 133 2.83 7.10 -15.91
CA SER A 133 2.18 7.59 -17.13
C SER A 133 1.66 6.43 -17.99
N PRO A 134 0.72 6.68 -18.93
CA PRO A 134 0.33 5.69 -19.94
C PRO A 134 1.51 5.17 -20.78
N GLU A 135 2.57 5.97 -20.94
CA GLU A 135 3.78 5.65 -21.68
C GLU A 135 4.78 4.80 -20.86
N GLY A 136 4.52 4.61 -19.56
CA GLY A 136 5.36 3.82 -18.65
C GLY A 136 6.43 4.61 -17.90
N ASP A 137 6.39 5.94 -17.94
CA ASP A 137 7.28 6.77 -17.14
C ASP A 137 6.84 6.75 -15.68
N LEU A 138 7.81 6.56 -14.77
CA LEU A 138 7.60 6.56 -13.33
C LEU A 138 7.96 7.94 -12.74
N TYR A 139 7.06 8.49 -11.95
CA TYR A 139 7.20 9.78 -11.23
C TYR A 139 7.15 9.57 -9.72
#